data_AF-A0A934ZML1-F1
#
_entry.id   AF-A0A934ZML1-F1
#
_cell.length_a   1.000
_cell.length_b   1.000
_cell.length_c   1.000
_cell.angle_alpha   90.00
_cell.angle_beta   90.00
_cell.angle_gamma   90.00
#
_symmetry.space_group_name_H-M   'P 1'
#
loop_
_entity.id
_entity.type
_entity.pdbx_description
1 polymer ?
#
loop_
_entity_poly.entity_id
_entity_poly.type
_entity_poly.pdbx_seq_one_letter_code
_entity_poly.pdbx_strand_id
1 'polypeptide(L)'
;MSNSPALRTALIAALAAVAFTVPGKAQVSPPGSPRVLAVLQELRASVRDTRYDHQTRIDPRSGRYHFDCSTMAAWVLGRAAPRARAALPGGRPLAVDFWRAIRDAPTARPRNGWLRVPRIADARPGDVLAWPRPRWFRSNNTGHVAFVAEPPTVTARGVLVRVTDATSVGHQDDPRNRQGGPTGFGDGTLLISIDPATGEGTAYGWIGVHTPDEWMIATPVRVGRAVR
;
A
#
# COMPACT_ATOMS: atom_id res chain seq x y z
N MET A 1 2.01 -80.28 -20.62
CA MET A 1 1.13 -79.50 -19.74
C MET A 1 1.91 -78.30 -19.20
N SER A 2 1.36 -77.11 -19.42
CA SER A 2 1.53 -75.88 -18.64
C SER A 2 2.89 -75.15 -18.56
N ASN A 3 3.02 -74.12 -19.40
CA ASN A 3 3.19 -72.69 -19.07
C ASN A 3 3.92 -72.29 -17.77
N SER A 4 5.03 -71.55 -17.90
CA SER A 4 5.10 -70.08 -17.71
C SER A 4 6.53 -69.59 -17.44
N PRO A 5 7.00 -68.50 -18.09
CA PRO A 5 8.29 -67.88 -17.81
C PRO A 5 8.17 -66.93 -16.61
N ALA A 6 9.05 -67.09 -15.61
CA ALA A 6 9.14 -66.14 -14.50
C ALA A 6 9.78 -64.83 -14.97
N LEU A 7 9.01 -63.75 -14.78
CA LEU A 7 9.35 -62.34 -14.96
C LEU A 7 10.73 -61.99 -14.40
N ARG A 8 11.57 -61.34 -15.22
CA ARG A 8 12.70 -60.53 -14.75
C ARG A 8 12.17 -59.18 -14.28
N THR A 9 11.98 -59.02 -12.98
CA THR A 9 11.69 -57.71 -12.39
C THR A 9 12.99 -56.92 -12.28
N ALA A 10 13.21 -55.97 -13.20
CA ALA A 10 14.26 -54.97 -13.06
C ALA A 10 13.80 -53.91 -12.06
N LEU A 11 14.41 -53.88 -10.88
CA LEU A 11 14.18 -52.83 -9.88
C LEU A 11 14.99 -51.59 -10.30
N ILE A 12 14.36 -50.63 -10.98
CA ILE A 12 14.96 -49.31 -11.19
C ILE A 12 14.85 -48.56 -9.87
N ALA A 13 15.96 -48.48 -9.12
CA ALA A 13 16.08 -47.60 -7.97
C ALA A 13 16.05 -46.14 -8.47
N ALA A 14 14.91 -45.47 -8.34
CA ALA A 14 14.82 -44.03 -8.55
C ALA A 14 15.53 -43.32 -7.38
N LEU A 15 16.77 -42.90 -7.60
CA LEU A 15 17.44 -41.93 -6.74
C LEU A 15 16.70 -40.59 -6.87
N ALA A 16 15.79 -40.31 -5.95
CA ALA A 16 15.28 -38.97 -5.75
C ALA A 16 16.44 -38.09 -5.25
N ALA A 17 17.02 -37.30 -6.14
CA ALA A 17 17.92 -36.23 -5.75
C ALA A 17 17.13 -35.23 -4.90
N VAL A 18 17.37 -35.25 -3.59
CA VAL A 18 16.91 -34.21 -2.69
C VAL A 18 17.69 -32.95 -3.07
N ALA A 19 17.09 -32.10 -3.89
CA ALA A 19 17.61 -30.78 -4.17
C ALA A 19 17.51 -29.97 -2.87
N PHE A 20 18.63 -29.82 -2.17
CA PHE A 20 18.75 -28.82 -1.11
C PHE A 20 18.57 -27.45 -1.75
N THR A 21 17.39 -26.85 -1.55
CA THR A 21 17.17 -25.44 -1.82
C THR A 21 18.07 -24.66 -0.87
N VAL A 22 19.17 -24.13 -1.40
CA VAL A 22 19.97 -23.12 -0.71
C VAL A 22 19.01 -22.00 -0.32
N PRO A 23 18.89 -21.61 0.96
CA PRO A 23 18.08 -20.48 1.32
C PRO A 23 18.66 -19.27 0.61
N GLY A 24 17.92 -18.75 -0.38
CA GLY A 24 18.30 -17.54 -1.08
C GLY A 24 18.57 -16.46 -0.03
N LYS A 25 19.73 -15.78 -0.14
CA LYS A 25 20.08 -14.65 0.73
C LYS A 25 18.82 -13.81 0.91
N ALA A 26 18.33 -13.71 2.15
CA ALA A 26 17.22 -12.84 2.47
C ALA A 26 17.58 -11.45 1.92
N GLN A 27 16.88 -11.02 0.87
CA GLN A 27 17.07 -9.68 0.37
C GLN A 27 16.67 -8.77 1.52
N VAL A 28 17.66 -8.14 2.14
CA VAL A 28 17.43 -7.12 3.17
C VAL A 28 16.70 -6.00 2.44
N SER A 29 15.37 -6.02 2.52
CA SER A 29 14.53 -4.96 1.99
C SER A 29 15.05 -3.64 2.56
N PRO A 30 15.22 -2.59 1.72
CA PRO A 30 15.65 -1.29 2.20
C PRO A 30 14.82 -0.87 3.42
N PRO A 31 15.38 -0.13 4.40
CA PRO A 31 14.54 0.49 5.44
C PRO A 31 13.34 1.21 4.79
N GLY A 32 12.30 1.51 5.58
CA GLY A 32 11.16 2.28 5.09
C GLY A 32 11.58 3.64 4.50
N SER A 33 10.65 4.57 4.32
CA SER A 33 10.99 5.87 3.72
C SER A 33 11.14 6.95 4.82
N PRO A 34 12.28 7.05 5.54
CA PRO A 34 12.41 7.96 6.69
C PRO A 34 12.18 9.42 6.32
N ARG A 35 12.46 9.82 5.08
CA ARG A 35 12.17 11.17 4.60
C ARG A 35 10.70 11.44 4.39
N VAL A 36 9.95 10.44 3.91
CA VAL A 36 8.49 10.54 3.82
C VAL A 36 7.93 10.74 5.22
N LEU A 37 8.40 9.95 6.19
CA LEU A 37 8.00 10.10 7.59
C LEU A 37 8.35 11.47 8.17
N ALA A 38 9.55 11.99 7.92
CA ALA A 38 9.96 13.32 8.37
C ALA A 38 9.03 14.40 7.81
N VAL A 39 8.72 14.37 6.51
CA VAL A 39 7.79 15.33 5.88
C VAL A 39 6.37 15.19 6.44
N LEU A 40 5.91 13.97 6.71
CA LEU A 40 4.60 13.74 7.34
C LEU A 40 4.57 14.25 8.79
N GLN A 41 5.67 14.13 9.54
CA GLN A 41 5.79 14.66 10.89
C GLN A 41 5.80 16.20 10.88
N GLU A 42 6.54 16.82 9.96
CA GLU A 42 6.52 18.29 9.76
C GLU A 42 5.12 18.79 9.37
N LEU A 43 4.44 18.07 8.48
CA LEU A 43 3.06 18.36 8.10
C LEU A 43 2.14 18.27 9.33
N ARG A 44 2.20 17.17 10.10
CA ARG A 44 1.41 16.99 11.32
C ARG A 44 1.65 18.10 12.34
N ALA A 45 2.89 18.53 12.52
CA ALA A 45 3.25 19.60 13.46
C ALA A 45 2.77 20.99 13.00
N SER A 46 2.61 21.21 11.70
CA SER A 46 2.27 22.51 11.11
C SER A 46 0.80 22.69 10.77
N VAL A 47 -0.01 21.63 10.69
CA VAL A 47 -1.44 21.73 10.39
C VAL A 47 -2.18 22.54 11.47
N ARG A 48 -2.89 23.58 11.02
CA ARG A 48 -3.81 24.41 11.81
C ARG A 48 -5.22 24.39 11.22
N ASP A 49 -5.32 24.32 9.90
CA ASP A 49 -6.58 24.25 9.15
C ASP A 49 -6.40 23.21 8.03
N THR A 50 -7.15 22.11 8.10
CA THR A 50 -7.14 21.08 7.05
C THR A 50 -8.54 20.70 6.63
N ARG A 51 -8.69 20.43 5.33
CA ARG A 51 -9.94 20.06 4.66
C ARG A 51 -9.63 19.15 3.49
N TYR A 52 -10.54 18.22 3.23
CA TYR A 52 -10.51 17.44 1.99
C TYR A 52 -11.06 18.31 0.86
N ASP A 53 -10.20 18.69 -0.09
CA ASP A 53 -10.53 19.67 -1.12
C ASP A 53 -9.84 19.35 -2.47
N HIS A 54 -10.64 19.33 -3.53
CA HIS A 54 -10.19 19.12 -4.90
C HIS A 54 -9.59 20.36 -5.57
N GLN A 55 -9.72 21.56 -4.99
CA GLN A 55 -9.12 22.79 -5.54
C GLN A 55 -7.65 22.97 -5.12
N THR A 56 -7.23 22.34 -4.03
CA THR A 56 -5.89 22.46 -3.42
C THR A 56 -5.51 23.88 -3.01
N ARG A 57 -5.36 24.10 -1.71
CA ARG A 57 -4.85 25.35 -1.14
C ARG A 57 -3.87 25.00 -0.03
N ILE A 58 -2.59 25.25 -0.27
CA ILE A 58 -1.52 24.90 0.66
C ILE A 58 -0.75 26.18 0.99
N ASP A 59 -0.82 26.58 2.25
CA ASP A 59 -0.03 27.68 2.81
C ASP A 59 0.64 27.18 4.10
N PRO A 60 1.89 26.68 3.99
CA PRO A 60 2.63 26.18 5.15
C PRO A 60 2.90 27.25 6.21
N ARG A 61 2.90 28.54 5.86
CA ARG A 61 3.17 29.63 6.82
C ARG A 61 2.01 29.81 7.79
N SER A 62 0.78 29.74 7.29
CA SER A 62 -0.43 29.80 8.13
C SER A 62 -0.90 28.44 8.65
N GLY A 63 -0.26 27.34 8.21
CA GLY A 63 -0.65 25.97 8.58
C GLY A 63 -1.93 25.50 7.87
N ARG A 64 -2.27 26.10 6.72
CA ARG A 64 -3.44 25.72 5.91
C ARG A 64 -3.07 24.64 4.90
N TYR A 65 -3.76 23.50 4.98
CA TYR A 65 -3.58 22.35 4.09
C TYR A 65 -4.93 21.81 3.63
N HIS A 66 -5.44 22.39 2.54
CA HIS A 66 -6.64 21.91 1.85
C HIS A 66 -6.18 21.12 0.62
N PHE A 67 -6.43 19.82 0.61
CA PHE A 67 -6.00 18.93 -0.46
C PHE A 67 -6.84 17.65 -0.48
N ASP A 68 -6.77 16.88 -1.55
CA ASP A 68 -7.24 15.50 -1.55
C ASP A 68 -6.06 14.53 -1.32
N CYS A 69 -6.37 13.23 -1.26
CA CYS A 69 -5.39 12.18 -1.00
C CYS A 69 -4.22 12.22 -1.98
N SER A 70 -4.49 12.38 -3.28
CA SER A 70 -3.47 12.31 -4.31
C SER A 70 -2.62 13.57 -4.39
N THR A 71 -3.21 14.74 -4.12
CA THR A 71 -2.45 16.00 -4.03
C THR A 71 -1.56 16.02 -2.80
N MET A 72 -2.06 15.57 -1.64
CA MET A 72 -1.24 15.41 -0.45
C MET A 72 -0.05 14.49 -0.74
N ALA A 73 -0.30 13.30 -1.29
CA ALA A 73 0.74 12.35 -1.60
C ALA A 73 1.79 12.93 -2.57
N ALA A 74 1.33 13.63 -3.61
CA ALA A 74 2.23 14.31 -4.55
C ALA A 74 3.07 15.41 -3.88
N TRP A 75 2.49 16.18 -2.95
CA TRP A 75 3.17 17.24 -2.21
C TRP A 75 4.24 16.70 -1.27
N VAL A 76 3.95 15.59 -0.58
CA VAL A 76 4.89 14.89 0.30
C VAL A 76 6.03 14.27 -0.52
N LEU A 77 5.71 13.54 -1.60
CA LEU A 77 6.73 12.93 -2.46
C LEU A 77 7.61 13.99 -3.14
N GLY A 78 7.06 15.15 -3.51
CA GLY A 78 7.86 16.25 -4.06
C GLY A 78 8.98 16.73 -3.13
N ARG A 79 8.82 16.55 -1.81
CA ARG A 79 9.82 16.91 -0.79
C ARG A 79 10.70 15.72 -0.41
N ALA A 80 10.09 14.55 -0.23
CA ALA A 80 10.77 13.38 0.30
C ALA A 80 11.47 12.52 -0.76
N ALA A 81 10.86 12.37 -1.94
CA ALA A 81 11.29 11.48 -3.01
C ALA A 81 10.98 12.08 -4.41
N PRO A 82 11.70 13.13 -4.84
CA PRO A 82 11.39 13.86 -6.08
C PRO A 82 11.40 12.99 -7.33
N ARG A 83 12.26 11.95 -7.40
CA ARG A 83 12.26 11.00 -8.52
C ARG A 83 10.96 10.20 -8.62
N ALA A 84 10.46 9.71 -7.48
CA ALA A 84 9.18 9.01 -7.41
C ALA A 84 8.03 9.93 -7.84
N ARG A 85 8.06 11.21 -7.39
CA ARG A 85 7.10 12.23 -7.80
C ARG A 85 7.14 12.54 -9.30
N ALA A 86 8.34 12.62 -9.89
CA ALA A 86 8.54 12.91 -11.31
C ALA A 86 8.12 11.74 -12.23
N ALA A 87 8.05 10.51 -11.70
CA ALA A 87 7.57 9.34 -12.42
C ALA A 87 6.02 9.28 -12.53
N LEU A 88 5.31 10.11 -11.78
CA LEU A 88 3.86 10.27 -11.89
C LEU A 88 3.52 11.29 -13.00
N PRO A 89 2.28 11.30 -13.52
CA PRO A 89 1.83 12.35 -14.43
C PRO A 89 2.11 13.77 -13.89
N GLY A 90 2.42 14.67 -14.81
CA GLY A 90 2.58 16.09 -14.52
C GLY A 90 1.31 16.72 -13.96
N GLY A 91 1.43 17.89 -13.33
CA GLY A 91 0.29 18.56 -12.71
C GLY A 91 -0.23 17.79 -11.48
N ARG A 92 -1.53 17.48 -11.46
CA ARG A 92 -2.22 16.83 -10.34
C ARG A 92 -2.42 15.33 -10.62
N PRO A 93 -1.57 14.44 -10.09
CA PRO A 93 -1.76 13.00 -10.25
C PRO A 93 -3.02 12.53 -9.51
N LEU A 94 -3.67 11.51 -10.05
CA LEU A 94 -4.82 10.83 -9.48
C LEU A 94 -4.37 9.63 -8.66
N ALA A 95 -5.21 9.12 -7.75
CA ALA A 95 -4.88 7.95 -6.94
C ALA A 95 -4.53 6.72 -7.80
N VAL A 96 -5.24 6.53 -8.92
CA VAL A 96 -4.96 5.46 -9.88
C VAL A 96 -3.57 5.58 -10.51
N ASP A 97 -2.99 6.77 -10.62
CA ASP A 97 -1.66 6.96 -11.18
C ASP A 97 -0.57 6.46 -10.24
N PHE A 98 -0.75 6.65 -8.93
CA PHE A 98 0.12 6.04 -7.92
C PHE A 98 0.03 4.52 -7.98
N TRP A 99 -1.18 3.98 -8.04
CA TRP A 99 -1.38 2.54 -8.18
C TRP A 99 -0.69 1.97 -9.43
N ARG A 100 -0.82 2.64 -10.59
CA ARG A 100 -0.14 2.23 -11.84
C ARG A 100 1.38 2.28 -11.70
N ALA A 101 1.92 3.37 -11.16
CA ALA A 101 3.35 3.52 -10.94
C ALA A 101 3.91 2.42 -10.03
N ILE A 102 3.20 2.08 -8.96
CA ILE A 102 3.58 1.01 -8.03
C ILE A 102 3.45 -0.37 -8.70
N ARG A 103 2.35 -0.63 -9.41
CA ARG A 103 2.13 -1.89 -10.13
C ARG A 103 3.27 -2.16 -11.11
N ASP A 104 3.70 -1.15 -11.84
CA ASP A 104 4.73 -1.26 -12.90
C ASP A 104 6.17 -1.16 -12.36
N ALA A 105 6.32 -0.85 -11.07
CA ALA A 105 7.62 -0.80 -10.43
C ALA A 105 8.20 -2.22 -10.24
N PRO A 106 9.51 -2.39 -10.44
CA PRO A 106 10.21 -3.64 -10.15
C PRO A 106 10.22 -3.93 -8.64
N THR A 107 10.39 -5.20 -8.29
CA THR A 107 10.46 -5.68 -6.90
C THR A 107 11.89 -5.88 -6.38
N ALA A 108 12.87 -6.01 -7.28
CA ALA A 108 14.25 -6.33 -6.90
C ALA A 108 15.13 -5.10 -6.67
N ARG A 109 14.98 -4.05 -7.49
CA ARG A 109 15.76 -2.81 -7.43
C ARG A 109 14.90 -1.63 -7.85
N PRO A 110 14.98 -0.47 -7.20
CA PRO A 110 14.11 0.64 -7.56
C PRO A 110 14.35 1.15 -8.98
N ARG A 111 13.27 1.57 -9.65
CA ARG A 111 13.31 2.23 -10.97
C ARG A 111 12.41 3.46 -10.94
N ASN A 112 12.92 4.57 -11.45
CA ASN A 112 12.23 5.87 -11.43
C ASN A 112 11.73 6.28 -10.03
N GLY A 113 12.53 6.00 -9.00
CA GLY A 113 12.18 6.31 -7.62
C GLY A 113 11.18 5.35 -6.97
N TRP A 114 10.74 4.29 -7.65
CA TRP A 114 9.77 3.32 -7.10
C TRP A 114 10.35 1.92 -7.00
N LEU A 115 10.09 1.27 -5.87
CA LEU A 115 10.27 -0.16 -5.65
C LEU A 115 8.92 -0.74 -5.23
N ARG A 116 8.40 -1.74 -5.96
CA ARG A 116 7.16 -2.40 -5.57
C ARG A 116 7.41 -3.33 -4.38
N VAL A 117 6.61 -3.20 -3.34
CA VAL A 117 6.59 -4.14 -2.21
C VAL A 117 5.54 -5.20 -2.52
N PRO A 118 5.92 -6.48 -2.75
CA PRO A 118 4.98 -7.49 -3.25
C PRO A 118 3.85 -7.80 -2.27
N ARG A 119 4.17 -7.94 -0.99
CA ARG A 119 3.23 -8.37 0.06
C ARG A 119 2.82 -7.18 0.90
N ILE A 120 1.52 -7.05 1.19
CA ILE A 120 1.02 -5.97 2.06
C ILE A 120 1.66 -6.02 3.45
N ALA A 121 1.88 -7.23 3.97
CA ALA A 121 2.52 -7.45 5.27
C ALA A 121 3.99 -6.97 5.33
N ASP A 122 4.66 -6.82 4.19
CA ASP A 122 6.07 -6.39 4.13
C ASP A 122 6.20 -4.86 4.01
N ALA A 123 5.06 -4.14 4.01
CA ALA A 123 5.06 -2.69 3.97
C ALA A 123 5.75 -2.12 5.21
N ARG A 124 6.40 -0.97 5.02
CA ARG A 124 7.14 -0.26 6.07
C ARG A 124 6.65 1.17 6.20
N PRO A 125 6.84 1.81 7.38
CA PRO A 125 6.58 3.22 7.56
C PRO A 125 7.17 4.09 6.44
N GLY A 126 6.33 4.95 5.86
CA GLY A 126 6.63 5.82 4.73
C GLY A 126 6.45 5.18 3.35
N ASP A 127 6.12 3.89 3.24
CA ASP A 127 5.69 3.30 1.97
C ASP A 127 4.32 3.87 1.56
N VAL A 128 4.04 3.85 0.26
CA VAL A 128 2.81 4.36 -0.34
C VAL A 128 1.87 3.19 -0.60
N LEU A 129 0.66 3.26 -0.05
CA LEU A 129 -0.45 2.34 -0.29
C LEU A 129 -1.41 3.00 -1.27
N ALA A 130 -1.78 2.32 -2.36
CA ALA A 130 -2.71 2.87 -3.35
C ALA A 130 -3.62 1.80 -3.95
N TRP A 131 -4.82 2.21 -4.36
CA TRP A 131 -5.77 1.37 -5.08
C TRP A 131 -6.66 2.21 -6.00
N PRO A 132 -7.12 1.65 -7.13
CA PRO A 132 -8.09 2.30 -7.99
C PRO A 132 -9.51 2.15 -7.42
N ARG A 133 -10.40 3.06 -7.82
CA ARG A 133 -11.84 2.89 -7.59
C ARG A 133 -12.34 1.67 -8.39
N PRO A 134 -13.07 0.72 -7.78
CA PRO A 134 -13.75 -0.33 -8.53
C PRO A 134 -14.77 0.26 -9.50
N ARG A 135 -14.92 -0.34 -10.69
CA ARG A 135 -15.86 0.18 -11.72
C ARG A 135 -17.31 0.24 -11.23
N TRP A 136 -17.72 -0.70 -10.39
CA TRP A 136 -19.07 -0.80 -9.82
C TRP A 136 -19.33 0.20 -8.67
N PHE A 137 -18.28 0.77 -8.08
CA PHE A 137 -18.41 1.66 -6.93
C PHE A 137 -18.89 3.04 -7.38
N ARG A 138 -20.10 3.45 -6.95
CA ARG A 138 -20.74 4.70 -7.35
C ARG A 138 -20.09 5.91 -6.68
N SER A 139 -19.00 6.39 -7.27
CA SER A 139 -18.29 7.61 -6.86
C SER A 139 -17.54 8.21 -8.03
N ASN A 140 -17.33 9.53 -8.00
CA ASN A 140 -16.47 10.25 -8.95
C ASN A 140 -14.98 10.22 -8.56
N ASN A 141 -14.61 9.56 -7.46
CA ASN A 141 -13.21 9.40 -7.10
C ASN A 141 -12.46 8.46 -8.06
N THR A 142 -11.13 8.50 -8.02
CA THR A 142 -10.25 7.68 -8.87
C THR A 142 -9.65 6.50 -8.13
N GLY A 143 -9.99 6.35 -6.85
CA GLY A 143 -9.35 5.47 -5.89
C GLY A 143 -8.86 6.26 -4.69
N HIS A 144 -7.86 5.71 -4.01
CA HIS A 144 -7.24 6.37 -2.86
C HIS A 144 -5.75 6.10 -2.80
N VAL A 145 -5.02 7.00 -2.15
CA VAL A 145 -3.59 6.85 -1.87
C VAL A 145 -3.31 7.35 -0.45
N ALA A 146 -2.49 6.59 0.26
CA ALA A 146 -2.14 6.83 1.64
C ALA A 146 -0.68 6.45 1.89
N PHE A 147 -0.09 6.97 2.97
CA PHE A 147 1.21 6.53 3.44
C PHE A 147 1.05 5.57 4.61
N VAL A 148 1.84 4.51 4.63
CA VAL A 148 1.93 3.60 5.77
C VAL A 148 2.59 4.36 6.93
N ALA A 149 1.88 4.48 8.05
CA ALA A 149 2.35 5.21 9.22
C ALA A 149 3.19 4.33 10.16
N GLU A 150 2.80 3.06 10.30
CA GLU A 150 3.40 2.09 11.23
C GLU A 150 3.57 0.73 10.54
N PRO A 151 4.44 -0.18 11.06
CA PRO A 151 4.50 -1.54 10.56
C PRO A 151 3.12 -2.22 10.58
N PRO A 152 2.69 -2.90 9.51
CA PRO A 152 1.39 -3.55 9.47
C PRO A 152 1.24 -4.70 10.47
N THR A 153 0.00 -4.92 10.94
CA THR A 153 -0.34 -6.03 11.82
C THR A 153 -1.08 -7.10 11.04
N VAL A 154 -0.52 -8.31 10.98
CA VAL A 154 -1.17 -9.46 10.34
C VAL A 154 -2.21 -10.06 11.29
N THR A 155 -3.40 -10.36 10.77
CA THR A 155 -4.51 -10.96 11.50
C THR A 155 -5.11 -12.11 10.69
N ALA A 156 -6.00 -12.90 11.29
CA ALA A 156 -6.71 -13.96 10.58
C ALA A 156 -7.60 -13.43 9.42
N ARG A 157 -8.07 -12.18 9.50
CA ARG A 157 -8.94 -11.56 8.48
C ARG A 157 -8.18 -10.86 7.34
N GLY A 158 -6.89 -10.64 7.50
CA GLY A 158 -6.07 -9.84 6.60
C GLY A 158 -5.03 -9.01 7.33
N VAL A 159 -4.58 -7.93 6.72
CA VAL A 159 -3.52 -7.06 7.26
C VAL A 159 -4.12 -5.72 7.68
N LEU A 160 -3.94 -5.34 8.94
CA LEU A 160 -4.25 -4.00 9.42
C LEU A 160 -3.11 -3.06 9.09
N VAL A 161 -3.44 -1.94 8.44
CA VAL A 161 -2.46 -0.94 8.02
C VAL A 161 -2.85 0.40 8.60
N ARG A 162 -2.03 0.90 9.54
CA ARG A 162 -2.12 2.27 10.03
C ARG A 162 -1.60 3.20 8.94
N VAL A 163 -2.41 4.16 8.52
CA VAL A 163 -2.09 5.09 7.44
C VAL A 163 -2.19 6.55 7.85
N THR A 164 -1.42 7.39 7.15
CA THR A 164 -1.52 8.84 7.14
C THR A 164 -1.93 9.29 5.72
N ASP A 165 -3.02 10.02 5.60
CA ASP A 165 -3.56 10.46 4.30
C ASP A 165 -4.40 11.75 4.39
N ALA A 166 -5.06 12.08 3.28
CA ALA A 166 -6.10 13.09 3.26
C ALA A 166 -7.44 12.48 2.81
N THR A 167 -8.50 12.65 3.60
CA THR A 167 -9.82 12.04 3.33
C THR A 167 -10.99 12.89 3.87
N SER A 168 -12.16 12.75 3.26
CA SER A 168 -13.42 13.35 3.72
C SER A 168 -14.08 12.59 4.88
N VAL A 169 -13.77 11.30 5.03
CA VAL A 169 -14.27 10.43 6.10
C VAL A 169 -13.07 9.73 6.72
N GLY A 170 -12.87 9.87 8.02
CA GLY A 170 -11.73 9.22 8.70
C GLY A 170 -11.87 7.70 8.72
N HIS A 171 -10.74 7.02 8.92
CA HIS A 171 -10.69 5.56 9.10
C HIS A 171 -10.87 5.20 10.58
N GLN A 172 -10.73 3.93 10.94
CA GLN A 172 -10.69 3.55 12.36
C GLN A 172 -9.56 4.29 13.10
N ASP A 173 -9.76 4.63 14.38
CA ASP A 173 -8.78 5.30 15.25
C ASP A 173 -8.31 6.68 14.72
N ASP A 174 -9.12 7.29 13.85
CA ASP A 174 -8.89 8.65 13.41
C ASP A 174 -9.42 9.64 14.45
N PRO A 175 -8.55 10.45 15.08
CA PRO A 175 -8.96 11.39 16.12
C PRO A 175 -9.94 12.46 15.60
N ARG A 176 -10.12 12.58 14.28
CA ARG A 176 -11.07 13.48 13.65
C ARG A 176 -12.50 12.94 13.63
N ASN A 177 -12.74 11.65 13.88
CA ASN A 177 -14.06 11.00 13.80
C ASN A 177 -15.10 11.45 14.85
N ARG A 178 -14.86 12.55 15.56
CA ARG A 178 -15.86 13.24 16.38
C ARG A 178 -16.89 13.96 15.50
N GLN A 179 -18.12 14.10 15.99
CA GLN A 179 -19.18 14.84 15.28
C GLN A 179 -18.70 16.25 14.91
N GLY A 180 -18.84 16.63 13.64
CA GLY A 180 -18.35 17.92 13.13
C GLY A 180 -16.83 18.06 13.10
N GLY A 181 -16.08 16.96 13.19
CA GLY A 181 -14.62 16.95 13.06
C GLY A 181 -14.13 17.38 11.66
N PRO A 182 -12.87 17.84 11.55
CA PRO A 182 -12.32 18.31 10.28
C PRO A 182 -12.11 17.15 9.29
N THR A 183 -12.25 17.44 8.00
CA THR A 183 -11.80 16.56 6.91
C THR A 183 -10.35 16.87 6.52
N GLY A 184 -9.75 16.17 5.55
CA GLY A 184 -8.41 16.49 5.04
C GLY A 184 -7.34 15.61 5.67
N PHE A 185 -6.24 16.19 6.13
CA PHE A 185 -5.09 15.47 6.70
C PHE A 185 -5.48 14.72 7.97
N GLY A 186 -5.11 13.44 8.05
CA GLY A 186 -5.20 12.69 9.29
C GLY A 186 -4.66 11.29 9.16
N ASP A 187 -5.04 10.49 10.14
CA ASP A 187 -4.39 9.24 10.47
C ASP A 187 -5.49 8.25 10.85
N GLY A 188 -5.61 7.09 10.19
CA GLY A 188 -6.39 5.99 10.75
C GLY A 188 -5.94 4.59 10.32
N THR A 189 -6.72 3.56 10.65
CA THR A 189 -6.42 2.15 10.41
C THR A 189 -7.36 1.57 9.36
N LEU A 190 -6.78 0.93 8.33
CA LEU A 190 -7.48 0.17 7.31
C LEU A 190 -7.32 -1.33 7.52
N LEU A 191 -8.29 -2.12 7.07
CA LEU A 191 -8.14 -3.58 6.90
C LEU A 191 -7.88 -3.87 5.42
N ILE A 192 -6.84 -4.62 5.10
CA ILE A 192 -6.54 -5.04 3.73
C ILE A 192 -6.66 -6.56 3.64
N SER A 193 -7.62 -7.04 2.83
CA SER A 193 -7.65 -8.46 2.46
C SER A 193 -6.50 -8.75 1.52
N ILE A 194 -5.92 -9.94 1.66
CA ILE A 194 -4.80 -10.39 0.84
C ILE A 194 -5.11 -11.70 0.14
N ASP A 195 -4.52 -11.88 -1.04
CA ASP A 195 -4.44 -13.19 -1.68
C ASP A 195 -3.52 -14.11 -0.85
N PRO A 196 -3.97 -15.31 -0.46
CA PRO A 196 -3.22 -16.16 0.46
C PRO A 196 -1.94 -16.75 -0.16
N ALA A 197 -1.87 -16.89 -1.48
CA ALA A 197 -0.70 -17.45 -2.15
C ALA A 197 0.41 -16.41 -2.34
N THR A 198 0.04 -15.17 -2.65
CA THR A 198 0.96 -14.10 -3.06
C THR A 198 1.18 -13.03 -1.99
N GLY A 199 0.22 -12.85 -1.08
CA GLY A 199 0.19 -11.75 -0.11
C GLY A 199 -0.15 -10.38 -0.71
N GLU A 200 -0.57 -10.32 -1.98
CA GLU A 200 -1.02 -9.09 -2.63
C GLU A 200 -2.39 -8.66 -2.08
N GLY A 201 -2.66 -7.35 -2.03
CA GLY A 201 -3.94 -6.84 -1.55
C GLY A 201 -5.06 -7.01 -2.59
N THR A 202 -6.22 -7.51 -2.15
CA THR A 202 -7.38 -7.84 -3.00
C THR A 202 -8.65 -7.06 -2.65
N ALA A 203 -8.73 -6.50 -1.45
CA ALA A 203 -9.81 -5.62 -1.02
C ALA A 203 -9.34 -4.71 0.12
N TYR A 204 -10.10 -3.65 0.40
CA TYR A 204 -9.90 -2.83 1.59
C TYR A 204 -11.20 -2.68 2.40
N GLY A 205 -11.03 -2.51 3.70
CA GLY A 205 -12.05 -2.16 4.67
C GLY A 205 -11.70 -0.85 5.34
N TRP A 206 -12.63 0.11 5.27
CA TRP A 206 -12.37 1.51 5.63
C TRP A 206 -12.23 1.76 7.13
N ILE A 207 -12.91 0.95 7.96
CA ILE A 207 -12.92 1.11 9.42
C ILE A 207 -12.18 -0.04 10.10
N GLY A 208 -11.06 -0.45 9.51
CA GLY A 208 -10.14 -1.43 10.09
C GLY A 208 -10.83 -2.70 10.58
N VAL A 209 -10.58 -3.08 11.84
CA VAL A 209 -11.13 -4.30 12.46
C VAL A 209 -12.65 -4.31 12.54
N HIS A 210 -13.28 -3.14 12.55
CA HIS A 210 -14.73 -2.99 12.59
C HIS A 210 -15.39 -3.10 11.22
N THR A 211 -14.62 -3.29 10.15
CA THR A 211 -15.21 -3.46 8.82
C THR A 211 -15.87 -4.83 8.76
N PRO A 212 -17.20 -4.93 8.56
CA PRO A 212 -17.86 -6.21 8.33
C PRO A 212 -17.57 -6.70 6.90
N ASP A 213 -17.71 -8.00 6.65
CA ASP A 213 -17.30 -8.61 5.37
C ASP A 213 -18.06 -8.03 4.17
N GLU A 214 -19.34 -7.70 4.35
CA GLU A 214 -20.18 -7.05 3.34
C GLU A 214 -19.77 -5.62 2.99
N TRP A 215 -18.93 -4.97 3.79
CA TRP A 215 -18.42 -3.61 3.53
C TRP A 215 -17.00 -3.62 2.96
N MET A 216 -16.41 -4.81 2.77
CA MET A 216 -15.13 -4.93 2.09
C MET A 216 -15.27 -4.54 0.61
N ILE A 217 -14.42 -3.63 0.17
CA ILE A 217 -14.44 -3.13 -1.20
C ILE A 217 -13.37 -3.87 -2.01
N ALA A 218 -13.81 -4.78 -2.86
CA ALA A 218 -12.93 -5.54 -3.75
C ALA A 218 -12.23 -4.63 -4.78
N THR A 219 -10.90 -4.54 -4.68
CA THR A 219 -10.02 -3.80 -5.59
C THR A 219 -8.56 -4.19 -5.34
N PRO A 220 -7.69 -4.23 -6.35
CA PRO A 220 -6.27 -4.51 -6.12
C PRO A 220 -5.63 -3.38 -5.33
N VAL A 221 -5.10 -3.71 -4.15
CA VAL A 221 -4.31 -2.79 -3.31
C VAL A 221 -2.83 -3.06 -3.54
N ARG A 222 -2.03 -2.01 -3.69
CA ARG A 222 -0.59 -2.11 -3.94
C ARG A 222 0.20 -1.23 -2.99
N VAL A 223 1.40 -1.70 -2.64
CA VAL A 223 2.36 -0.97 -1.82
C VAL A 223 3.62 -0.70 -2.62
N GLY A 224 4.11 0.54 -2.59
CA GLY A 224 5.35 0.94 -3.21
C GLY A 224 6.21 1.76 -2.27
N ARG A 225 7.51 1.46 -2.25
CA ARG A 225 8.51 2.24 -1.54
C ARG A 225 9.04 3.33 -2.46
N ALA A 226 8.83 4.58 -2.05
CA ALA A 226 9.40 5.74 -2.71
C ALA A 226 10.86 5.92 -2.26
N VAL A 227 11.80 5.75 -3.19
CA VAL A 227 13.23 5.95 -2.94
C VAL A 227 13.72 7.27 -3.55
N ARG A 228 14.91 7.70 -3.14
CA ARG A 228 15.50 8.97 -3.58
C ARG A 228 15.88 9.00 -5.06
#